data_AF-A0A7C6T748-F1
#
_entry.id   AF-A0A7C6T748-F1
#
_cell.length_a   1.000
_cell.length_b   1.000
_cell.length_c   1.000
_cell.angle_alpha   90.00
_cell.angle_beta   90.00
_cell.angle_gamma   90.00
#
_symmetry.space_group_name_H-M   'P 1'
#
loop_
_entity.id
_entity.type
_entity.pdbx_description
1 polymer ?
#
loop_
_entity_poly.entity_id
_entity_poly.type
_entity_poly.pdbx_seq_one_letter_code
_entity_poly.pdbx_strand_id
1 'polypeptide(L)'
;MDSISSRIATELGVRPQQVIATITLLDEGATVPFIARYRKEITGSLDDTQLRNLEERLRYLRELDERRVSILASIDEQGKLTAELQQAIQLADTKTRLEDLYLPYKKKRRTKGQIALEAGLGELADLLFNDPSHDPQIEAARFIDAEKGFADEKAVLEGAKYILMERFAEDAELLQRLRTMLQQDALLRARVITGKEQDGAKFSDYFEHDEPFKRVPSHRALAIFRGRNEGFLTASLSLGDNTPGSMHPCEVVIAEHFAIKNQNRPADTWLAEVVRWT
;
A
#
# COMPACT_ATOMS: atom_id res chain seq x y z
N MET A 1 -14.32 20.27 -1.30
CA MET A 1 -13.03 19.72 -1.75
C MET A 1 -12.27 20.85 -2.40
N ASP A 2 -11.04 21.10 -1.95
CA ASP A 2 -10.22 22.17 -2.52
C ASP A 2 -9.90 21.86 -3.98
N SER A 3 -10.06 22.86 -4.84
CA SER A 3 -9.71 22.73 -6.26
C SER A 3 -8.22 22.41 -6.43
N ILE A 4 -7.86 21.78 -7.56
CA ILE A 4 -6.46 21.54 -7.94
C ILE A 4 -5.62 22.83 -7.79
N SER A 5 -6.17 23.97 -8.21
CA SER A 5 -5.48 25.26 -8.12
C SER A 5 -5.19 25.69 -6.68
N SER A 6 -6.10 25.42 -5.74
CA SER A 6 -5.89 25.71 -4.32
C SER A 6 -4.80 24.84 -3.72
N ARG A 7 -4.78 23.53 -4.04
CA ARG A 7 -3.73 22.60 -3.55
C ARG A 7 -2.34 23.01 -4.03
N ILE A 8 -2.19 23.27 -5.33
CA ILE A 8 -0.92 23.71 -5.90
C ILE A 8 -0.48 25.06 -5.31
N ALA A 9 -1.43 25.98 -5.07
CA ALA A 9 -1.13 27.27 -4.46
C ALA A 9 -0.53 27.10 -3.06
N THR A 10 -1.11 26.22 -2.24
CA THR A 10 -0.57 25.87 -0.92
C THR A 10 0.80 25.19 -1.01
N GLU A 11 0.98 24.22 -1.91
CA GLU A 11 2.25 23.50 -2.09
C GLU A 11 3.40 24.43 -2.51
N LEU A 12 3.13 25.41 -3.37
CA LEU A 12 4.13 26.34 -3.90
C LEU A 12 4.25 27.63 -3.07
N GLY A 13 3.37 27.87 -2.10
CA GLY A 13 3.32 29.11 -1.32
C GLY A 13 2.96 30.34 -2.16
N VAL A 14 2.11 30.18 -3.18
CA VAL A 14 1.70 31.24 -4.12
C VAL A 14 0.20 31.48 -4.05
N ARG A 15 -0.31 32.53 -4.72
CA ARG A 15 -1.74 32.85 -4.71
C ARG A 15 -2.51 31.94 -5.69
N PRO A 16 -3.72 31.45 -5.35
CA PRO A 16 -4.53 30.63 -6.25
C PRO A 16 -4.78 31.26 -7.62
N GLN A 17 -4.91 32.58 -7.71
CA GLN A 17 -5.08 33.28 -8.98
C GLN A 17 -3.88 33.10 -9.92
N GLN A 18 -2.65 33.07 -9.38
CA GLN A 18 -1.43 32.86 -10.15
C GLN A 18 -1.39 31.45 -10.74
N VAL A 19 -1.85 30.47 -9.97
CA VAL A 19 -1.98 29.08 -10.41
C VAL A 19 -3.04 28.95 -11.51
N ILE A 20 -4.23 29.52 -11.33
CA ILE A 20 -5.32 29.47 -12.32
C ILE A 20 -4.86 30.08 -13.65
N ALA A 21 -4.23 31.26 -13.61
CA ALA A 21 -3.70 31.92 -14.80
C ALA A 21 -2.64 31.06 -15.52
N THR A 22 -1.76 30.41 -14.75
CA THR A 22 -0.73 29.53 -15.31
C THR A 22 -1.34 28.26 -15.92
N ILE A 23 -2.29 27.62 -15.24
CA ILE A 23 -3.01 26.43 -15.76
C ILE A 23 -3.68 26.77 -17.09
N THR A 24 -4.36 27.92 -17.17
CA THR A 24 -5.03 28.37 -18.40
C THR A 24 -4.04 28.46 -19.56
N LEU A 25 -2.88 29.08 -19.34
CA LEU A 25 -1.84 29.20 -20.37
C LEU A 25 -1.28 27.83 -20.79
N LEU A 26 -1.05 26.91 -19.84
CA LEU A 26 -0.57 25.55 -20.13
C LEU A 26 -1.60 24.76 -20.95
N ASP A 27 -2.89 24.88 -20.61
CA ASP A 27 -3.99 24.23 -21.33
C ASP A 27 -4.19 24.78 -22.75
N GLU A 28 -3.88 26.06 -22.97
CA GLU A 28 -3.80 26.69 -24.29
C GLU A 28 -2.55 26.26 -25.10
N GLY A 29 -1.70 25.41 -24.53
CA GLY A 29 -0.50 24.88 -25.19
C GLY A 29 0.75 25.75 -25.03
N ALA A 30 0.73 26.77 -24.16
CA ALA A 30 1.93 27.53 -23.86
C ALA A 30 2.95 26.68 -23.09
N THR A 31 4.24 26.85 -23.40
CA THR A 31 5.31 26.12 -22.69
C THR A 31 5.80 26.90 -21.47
N VAL A 32 6.35 26.20 -20.47
CA VAL A 32 6.95 26.85 -19.29
C VAL A 32 7.97 27.96 -19.66
N PRO A 33 8.93 27.75 -20.58
CA PRO A 33 9.85 28.82 -20.99
C PRO A 33 9.15 30.02 -21.62
N PHE A 34 8.06 29.80 -22.37
CA PHE A 34 7.27 30.88 -22.97
C PHE A 34 6.55 31.69 -21.89
N ILE A 35 5.91 31.02 -20.94
CA ILE A 35 5.19 31.67 -19.83
C ILE A 35 6.16 32.48 -18.98
N ALA A 36 7.29 31.87 -18.58
CA ALA A 36 8.32 32.50 -17.76
C ALA A 36 8.88 33.78 -18.40
N ARG A 37 8.96 33.84 -19.73
CA ARG A 37 9.54 34.98 -20.46
C ARG A 37 8.51 36.03 -20.87
N TYR A 38 7.33 35.62 -21.31
CA TYR A 38 6.38 36.50 -22.02
C TYR A 38 5.02 36.66 -21.33
N ARG A 39 4.80 36.00 -20.19
CA ARG A 39 3.51 36.03 -19.45
C ARG A 39 3.68 36.34 -17.96
N LYS A 40 4.79 36.97 -17.57
CA LYS A 40 5.11 37.33 -16.18
C LYS A 40 3.99 38.11 -15.48
N GLU A 41 3.45 39.14 -16.13
CA GLU A 41 2.38 39.96 -15.53
C GLU A 41 1.12 39.13 -15.23
N ILE A 42 0.77 38.21 -16.13
CA ILE A 42 -0.43 37.36 -16.01
C ILE A 42 -0.27 36.33 -14.89
N THR A 43 0.93 35.77 -14.71
CA THR A 43 1.21 34.80 -13.63
C THR A 43 1.63 35.46 -12.31
N GLY A 44 1.77 36.79 -12.26
CA GLY A 44 2.29 37.49 -11.08
C GLY A 44 3.78 37.21 -10.83
N SER A 45 4.55 37.08 -11.91
CA SER A 45 6.00 36.87 -11.94
C SER A 45 6.49 35.56 -11.30
N LEU A 46 5.77 34.45 -11.54
CA LEU A 46 6.29 33.12 -11.21
C LEU A 46 7.59 32.83 -11.98
N ASP A 47 8.59 32.29 -11.30
CA ASP A 47 9.86 31.90 -11.91
C ASP A 47 9.81 30.52 -12.60
N ASP A 48 10.86 30.16 -13.36
CA ASP A 48 10.93 28.91 -14.11
C ASP A 48 10.82 27.67 -13.20
N THR A 49 11.37 27.73 -11.98
CA THR A 49 11.30 26.63 -11.01
C THR A 49 9.87 26.45 -10.52
N GLN A 50 9.20 27.55 -10.15
CA GLN A 50 7.80 27.53 -9.72
C GLN A 50 6.89 27.02 -10.83
N LEU A 51 7.10 27.46 -12.07
CA LEU A 51 6.31 27.02 -13.22
C LEU A 51 6.50 25.54 -13.55
N ARG A 52 7.74 25.01 -13.47
CA ARG A 52 8.01 23.57 -13.66
C ARG A 52 7.37 22.73 -12.56
N ASN A 53 7.52 23.14 -11.31
CA ASN A 53 6.89 22.45 -10.18
C ASN A 53 5.36 22.47 -10.32
N LEU A 54 4.79 23.61 -10.73
CA LEU A 54 3.36 23.72 -11.02
C LEU A 54 2.92 22.75 -12.12
N GLU A 55 3.62 22.69 -13.24
CA GLU A 55 3.31 21.79 -14.36
C GLU A 55 3.34 20.32 -13.94
N GLU A 56 4.37 19.91 -13.19
CA GLU A 56 4.49 18.55 -12.66
C GLU A 56 3.35 18.21 -11.69
N ARG A 57 3.05 19.11 -10.75
CA ARG A 57 1.97 18.93 -9.77
C ARG A 57 0.60 18.93 -10.42
N LEU A 58 0.37 19.80 -11.40
CA LEU A 58 -0.86 19.82 -12.19
C LEU A 58 -1.11 18.48 -12.87
N ARG A 59 -0.10 17.92 -13.54
CA ARG A 59 -0.19 16.60 -14.17
C ARG A 59 -0.52 15.52 -13.15
N TYR A 60 0.21 15.45 -12.04
CA TYR A 60 -0.04 14.46 -10.99
C TYR A 60 -1.47 14.54 -10.44
N LEU A 61 -1.95 15.74 -10.13
CA LEU A 61 -3.27 15.95 -9.53
C LEU A 61 -4.40 15.64 -10.51
N ARG A 62 -4.22 15.95 -11.81
CA ARG A 62 -5.17 15.53 -12.85
C ARG A 62 -5.25 14.01 -12.97
N GLU A 63 -4.11 13.31 -12.99
CA GLU A 63 -4.07 11.85 -13.01
C GLU A 63 -4.71 11.24 -11.75
N LEU A 64 -4.53 11.87 -10.59
CA LEU A 64 -5.18 11.46 -9.34
C LEU A 64 -6.71 11.61 -9.44
N ASP A 65 -7.19 12.74 -9.95
CA ASP A 65 -8.62 13.04 -10.08
C ASP A 65 -9.30 12.12 -11.10
N GLU A 66 -8.67 11.90 -12.26
CA GLU A 66 -9.15 10.96 -13.28
C GLU A 66 -9.25 9.54 -12.70
N ARG A 67 -8.21 9.11 -11.97
CA ARG A 67 -8.20 7.79 -11.32
C ARG A 67 -9.29 7.69 -10.24
N ARG A 68 -9.54 8.78 -9.50
CA ARG A 68 -10.60 8.84 -8.48
C ARG A 68 -11.98 8.62 -9.09
N VAL A 69 -12.27 9.28 -10.22
CA VAL A 69 -13.53 9.11 -10.95
C VAL A 69 -13.70 7.66 -11.41
N SER A 70 -12.66 7.07 -11.99
CA SER A 70 -12.66 5.66 -12.42
C SER A 70 -12.93 4.68 -11.27
N ILE A 71 -12.32 4.92 -10.10
CA ILE A 71 -12.50 4.08 -8.91
C ILE A 71 -13.93 4.21 -8.36
N LEU A 72 -14.45 5.44 -8.24
CA LEU A 72 -15.82 5.66 -7.79
C LEU A 72 -16.82 4.94 -8.69
N ALA A 73 -16.69 5.08 -10.02
CA ALA A 73 -17.55 4.40 -10.98
C ALA A 73 -17.46 2.87 -10.82
N SER A 74 -16.26 2.31 -10.71
CA SER A 74 -16.08 0.86 -10.57
C SER A 74 -16.67 0.28 -9.29
N ILE A 75 -16.64 1.01 -8.18
CA ILE A 75 -17.24 0.58 -6.91
C ILE A 75 -18.77 0.73 -6.94
N ASP A 76 -19.26 1.79 -7.58
CA ASP A 76 -20.70 2.04 -7.75
C ASP A 76 -21.35 0.98 -8.65
N GLU A 77 -20.70 0.60 -9.75
CA GLU A 77 -21.11 -0.52 -10.62
C GLU A 77 -21.25 -1.85 -9.87
N GLN A 78 -20.52 -2.04 -8.77
CA GLN A 78 -20.62 -3.21 -7.90
C GLN A 78 -21.69 -3.07 -6.81
N GLY A 79 -22.35 -1.91 -6.71
CA GLY A 79 -23.32 -1.59 -5.66
C GLY A 79 -22.70 -1.54 -4.26
N LYS A 80 -21.40 -1.24 -4.16
CA LYS A 80 -20.64 -1.24 -2.89
C LYS A 80 -20.22 0.16 -2.44
N LEU A 81 -20.61 1.20 -3.15
CA LEU A 81 -20.22 2.58 -2.83
C LEU A 81 -21.08 3.13 -1.69
N THR A 82 -20.59 3.00 -0.46
CA THR A 82 -21.22 3.64 0.71
C THR A 82 -20.87 5.13 0.78
N ALA A 83 -21.65 5.90 1.53
CA ALA A 83 -21.39 7.33 1.72
C ALA A 83 -20.03 7.59 2.40
N GLU A 84 -19.67 6.75 3.37
CA GLU A 84 -18.41 6.80 4.10
C GLU A 84 -17.23 6.52 3.17
N LEU A 85 -17.34 5.48 2.33
CA LEU A 85 -16.31 5.12 1.35
C LEU A 85 -16.16 6.20 0.28
N GLN A 86 -17.28 6.73 -0.23
CA GLN A 86 -17.27 7.84 -1.19
C GLN A 86 -16.53 9.05 -0.60
N GLN A 87 -16.82 9.40 0.66
CA GLN A 87 -16.14 10.49 1.35
C GLN A 87 -14.64 10.19 1.53
N ALA A 88 -14.25 8.98 1.92
CA ALA A 88 -12.86 8.58 2.07
C ALA A 88 -12.08 8.69 0.74
N ILE A 89 -12.68 8.23 -0.37
CA ILE A 89 -12.10 8.32 -1.72
C ILE A 89 -11.96 9.78 -2.17
N GLN A 90 -12.97 10.61 -1.85
CA GLN A 90 -12.92 12.04 -2.12
C GLN A 90 -11.79 12.75 -1.35
N LEU A 91 -11.58 12.37 -0.09
CA LEU A 91 -10.53 12.95 0.75
C LEU A 91 -9.13 12.40 0.45
N ALA A 92 -8.99 11.32 -0.32
CA ALA A 92 -7.69 10.76 -0.68
C ALA A 92 -6.81 11.79 -1.42
N ASP A 93 -5.65 12.08 -0.83
CA ASP A 93 -4.69 13.10 -1.24
C ASP A 93 -3.53 12.53 -2.07
N THR A 94 -3.32 11.21 -2.00
CA THR A 94 -2.28 10.50 -2.72
C THR A 94 -2.86 9.36 -3.56
N LYS A 95 -2.17 9.03 -4.67
CA LYS A 95 -2.52 7.86 -5.50
C LYS A 95 -2.46 6.56 -4.70
N THR A 96 -1.52 6.45 -3.76
CA THR A 96 -1.37 5.28 -2.89
C THR A 96 -2.61 5.08 -2.03
N ARG A 97 -3.05 6.13 -1.30
CA ARG A 97 -4.24 6.03 -0.45
C ARG A 97 -5.50 5.74 -1.27
N LEU A 98 -5.59 6.31 -2.47
CA LEU A 98 -6.70 6.05 -3.38
C LEU A 98 -6.74 4.59 -3.83
N GLU A 99 -5.59 3.99 -4.17
CA GLU A 99 -5.52 2.56 -4.51
C GLU A 99 -5.77 1.66 -3.31
N ASP A 100 -5.27 2.00 -2.11
CA ASP A 100 -5.52 1.24 -0.88
C ASP A 100 -7.03 1.10 -0.62
N LEU A 101 -7.80 2.20 -0.72
CA LEU A 101 -9.26 2.20 -0.58
C LEU A 101 -9.98 1.39 -1.66
N TYR A 102 -9.35 1.23 -2.83
CA TYR A 102 -9.91 0.49 -3.96
C TYR A 102 -9.58 -1.00 -3.93
N LEU A 103 -8.56 -1.44 -3.18
CA LEU A 103 -8.07 -2.83 -3.17
C LEU A 103 -9.18 -3.88 -2.99
N PRO A 104 -10.12 -3.74 -2.03
CA PRO A 104 -11.18 -4.74 -1.83
C PRO A 104 -12.12 -4.92 -3.03
N TYR A 105 -12.24 -3.89 -3.88
CA TYR A 105 -13.18 -3.82 -5.00
C TYR A 105 -12.51 -4.05 -6.35
N LYS A 106 -11.17 -4.14 -6.36
CA LYS A 106 -10.41 -4.36 -7.57
C LYS A 106 -10.66 -5.78 -8.08
N LYS A 107 -11.00 -5.93 -9.35
CA LYS A 107 -11.16 -7.24 -9.98
C LYS A 107 -9.85 -8.04 -9.92
N LYS A 108 -9.86 -9.18 -9.23
CA LYS A 108 -8.68 -10.05 -9.06
C LYS A 108 -8.72 -11.25 -10.00
N ARG A 109 -7.54 -11.83 -10.23
CA ARG A 109 -7.44 -13.21 -10.73
C ARG A 109 -7.94 -14.15 -9.64
N ARG A 110 -8.43 -15.33 -10.03
CA ARG A 110 -8.94 -16.36 -9.11
C ARG A 110 -7.88 -16.72 -8.05
N THR A 111 -8.00 -16.15 -6.85
CA THR A 111 -7.07 -16.34 -5.71
C THR A 111 -7.46 -17.56 -4.89
N LYS A 112 -6.58 -18.01 -3.98
CA LYS A 112 -6.91 -19.08 -3.04
C LYS A 112 -8.07 -18.68 -2.13
N GLY A 113 -8.11 -17.44 -1.65
CA GLY A 113 -9.24 -16.92 -0.86
C GLY A 113 -10.54 -16.89 -1.66
N GLN A 114 -10.52 -16.51 -2.94
CA GLN A 114 -11.70 -16.56 -3.80
C GLN A 114 -12.20 -17.98 -4.03
N ILE A 115 -11.31 -18.95 -4.27
CA ILE A 115 -11.69 -20.38 -4.40
C ILE A 115 -12.34 -20.87 -3.11
N ALA A 116 -11.80 -20.49 -1.95
CA ALA A 116 -12.37 -20.82 -0.65
C ALA A 116 -13.74 -20.16 -0.42
N LEU A 117 -13.93 -18.90 -0.82
CA LEU A 117 -15.22 -18.20 -0.78
C LEU A 117 -16.26 -18.88 -1.67
N GLU A 118 -15.89 -19.23 -2.92
CA GLU A 118 -16.75 -19.97 -3.86
C GLU A 118 -17.15 -21.35 -3.30
N ALA A 119 -16.29 -21.95 -2.48
CA ALA A 119 -16.59 -23.22 -1.82
C ALA A 119 -17.48 -23.10 -0.58
N GLY A 120 -17.75 -21.89 -0.09
CA GLY A 120 -18.57 -21.63 1.10
C GLY A 120 -17.78 -21.47 2.39
N LEU A 121 -16.44 -21.43 2.35
CA LEU A 121 -15.59 -21.33 3.54
C LEU A 121 -15.59 -19.93 4.19
N GLY A 122 -16.29 -18.96 3.59
CA GLY A 122 -16.48 -17.63 4.18
C GLY A 122 -17.19 -17.66 5.53
N GLU A 123 -18.20 -18.54 5.67
CA GLU A 123 -18.93 -18.70 6.93
C GLU A 123 -18.00 -19.21 8.05
N LEU A 124 -17.12 -20.17 7.76
CA LEU A 124 -16.13 -20.67 8.71
C LEU A 124 -15.12 -19.58 9.10
N ALA A 125 -14.59 -18.84 8.11
CA ALA A 125 -13.66 -17.75 8.36
C ALA A 125 -14.28 -16.67 9.27
N ASP A 126 -15.54 -16.30 9.02
CA ASP A 126 -16.26 -15.33 9.83
C ASP A 126 -16.58 -15.88 11.23
N LEU A 127 -16.96 -17.15 11.36
CA LEU A 127 -17.23 -17.80 12.65
C LEU A 127 -15.99 -17.76 13.55
N LEU A 128 -14.86 -18.27 13.06
CA LEU A 128 -13.62 -18.37 13.84
C LEU A 128 -13.03 -16.98 14.16
N PHE A 129 -13.23 -16.00 13.29
CA PHE A 129 -12.79 -14.63 13.52
C PHE A 129 -13.67 -13.92 14.56
N ASN A 130 -14.99 -14.04 14.46
CA ASN A 130 -15.93 -13.32 15.33
C ASN A 130 -16.07 -13.96 16.72
N ASP A 131 -15.97 -15.28 16.82
CA ASP A 131 -16.03 -16.01 18.09
C ASP A 131 -14.88 -17.02 18.24
N PRO A 132 -13.75 -16.57 18.81
CA PRO A 132 -12.58 -17.42 19.00
C PRO A 132 -12.75 -18.55 20.02
N SER A 133 -13.93 -18.70 20.64
CA SER A 133 -14.24 -19.82 21.54
C SER A 133 -14.51 -21.13 20.79
N HIS A 134 -14.78 -21.07 19.49
CA HIS A 134 -14.98 -22.25 18.65
C HIS A 134 -13.67 -22.95 18.33
N ASP A 135 -13.68 -24.28 18.35
CA ASP A 135 -12.54 -25.11 17.95
C ASP A 135 -12.44 -25.18 16.42
N PRO A 136 -11.34 -24.68 15.81
CA PRO A 136 -11.19 -24.67 14.35
C PRO A 136 -11.32 -26.05 13.72
N GLN A 137 -10.78 -27.10 14.34
CA GLN A 137 -10.80 -28.45 13.80
C GLN A 137 -12.21 -29.03 13.82
N ILE A 138 -12.99 -28.76 14.87
CA ILE A 138 -14.38 -29.23 14.98
C ILE A 138 -15.26 -28.51 13.96
N GLU A 139 -15.17 -27.18 13.87
CA GLU A 139 -16.01 -26.41 12.95
C GLU A 139 -15.65 -26.69 11.48
N ALA A 140 -14.37 -26.93 11.16
CA ALA A 140 -13.92 -27.23 9.80
C ALA A 140 -14.53 -28.51 9.22
N ALA A 141 -14.86 -29.51 10.07
CA ALA A 141 -15.42 -30.79 9.61
C ALA A 141 -16.74 -30.62 8.84
N ARG A 142 -17.51 -29.55 9.12
CA ARG A 142 -18.79 -29.24 8.47
C ARG A 142 -18.63 -28.72 7.03
N PHE A 143 -17.42 -28.32 6.66
CA PHE A 143 -17.12 -27.67 5.39
C PHE A 143 -16.24 -28.55 4.46
N ILE A 144 -15.99 -29.81 4.83
CA ILE A 144 -15.24 -30.74 3.98
C ILE A 144 -16.06 -31.06 2.72
N ASP A 145 -15.46 -30.78 1.57
CA ASP A 145 -16.03 -31.02 0.25
C ASP A 145 -14.90 -31.30 -0.75
N ALA A 146 -14.66 -32.59 -1.00
CA ALA A 146 -13.60 -33.03 -1.91
C ALA A 146 -13.86 -32.59 -3.37
N GLU A 147 -15.12 -32.45 -3.78
CA GLU A 147 -15.47 -32.02 -5.15
C GLU A 147 -15.12 -30.55 -5.37
N LYS A 148 -15.20 -29.73 -4.32
CA LYS A 148 -14.78 -28.32 -4.32
C LYS A 148 -13.29 -28.11 -4.00
N GLY A 149 -12.52 -29.19 -3.83
CA GLY A 149 -11.07 -29.13 -3.59
C GLY A 149 -10.65 -29.04 -2.12
N PHE A 150 -11.57 -29.29 -1.18
CA PHE A 150 -11.33 -29.22 0.27
C PHE A 150 -11.59 -30.58 0.92
N ALA A 151 -10.68 -31.53 0.72
CA ALA A 151 -10.88 -32.94 1.05
C ALA A 151 -10.67 -33.32 2.53
N ASP A 152 -10.09 -32.42 3.34
CA ASP A 152 -9.82 -32.63 4.77
C ASP A 152 -9.90 -31.32 5.56
N GLU A 153 -9.92 -31.41 6.89
CA GLU A 153 -10.02 -30.25 7.80
C GLU A 153 -8.86 -29.28 7.60
N LYS A 154 -7.67 -29.79 7.26
CA LYS A 154 -6.47 -28.97 7.05
C LYS A 154 -6.63 -28.09 5.81
N ALA A 155 -7.13 -28.64 4.71
CA ALA A 155 -7.42 -27.90 3.48
C ALA A 155 -8.50 -26.85 3.72
N VAL A 156 -9.56 -27.20 4.46
CA VAL A 156 -10.62 -26.27 4.86
C VAL A 156 -10.06 -25.09 5.66
N LEU A 157 -9.26 -25.36 6.71
CA LEU A 157 -8.65 -24.33 7.55
C LEU A 157 -7.62 -23.49 6.79
N GLU A 158 -6.88 -24.08 5.83
CA GLU A 158 -6.00 -23.32 4.94
C GLU A 158 -6.82 -22.38 4.05
N GLY A 159 -7.93 -22.84 3.48
CA GLY A 159 -8.85 -22.02 2.69
C GLY A 159 -9.41 -20.85 3.49
N ALA A 160 -9.96 -21.11 4.67
CA ALA A 160 -10.47 -20.06 5.58
C ALA A 160 -9.36 -19.08 6.00
N LYS A 161 -8.13 -19.54 6.21
CA LYS A 161 -6.98 -18.69 6.50
C LYS A 161 -6.68 -17.73 5.34
N TYR A 162 -6.68 -18.21 4.09
CA TYR A 162 -6.47 -17.35 2.92
C TYR A 162 -7.56 -16.27 2.78
N ILE A 163 -8.81 -16.57 3.15
CA ILE A 163 -9.88 -15.57 3.17
C ILE A 163 -9.54 -14.42 4.12
N LEU A 164 -9.14 -14.74 5.36
CA LEU A 164 -8.78 -13.72 6.33
C LEU A 164 -7.49 -12.99 5.96
N MET A 165 -6.47 -13.68 5.44
CA MET A 165 -5.24 -13.05 4.97
C MET A 165 -5.50 -12.02 3.88
N GLU A 166 -6.30 -12.36 2.86
CA GLU A 166 -6.65 -11.43 1.78
C GLU A 166 -7.49 -10.26 2.32
N ARG A 167 -8.41 -10.52 3.25
CA ARG A 167 -9.20 -9.46 3.91
C ARG A 167 -8.32 -8.50 4.69
N PHE A 168 -7.36 -9.02 5.46
CA PHE A 168 -6.47 -8.21 6.30
C PHE A 168 -5.48 -7.41 5.45
N ALA A 169 -4.91 -8.02 4.41
CA ALA A 169 -3.93 -7.38 3.53
C ALA A 169 -4.53 -6.25 2.66
N GLU A 170 -5.85 -6.12 2.62
CA GLU A 170 -6.57 -5.12 1.82
C GLU A 170 -7.28 -4.06 2.66
N ASP A 171 -7.10 -4.10 3.98
CA ASP A 171 -7.59 -3.05 4.85
C ASP A 171 -6.76 -1.77 4.68
N ALA A 172 -7.41 -0.70 4.22
CA ALA A 172 -6.75 0.55 3.87
C ALA A 172 -6.16 1.28 5.09
N GLU A 173 -6.75 1.13 6.27
CA GLU A 173 -6.25 1.75 7.51
C GLU A 173 -5.02 1.01 8.04
N LEU A 174 -5.08 -0.32 8.04
CA LEU A 174 -3.95 -1.17 8.41
C LEU A 174 -2.76 -0.93 7.49
N LEU A 175 -2.97 -0.90 6.16
CA LEU A 175 -1.92 -0.60 5.19
C LEU A 175 -1.26 0.75 5.45
N GLN A 176 -2.06 1.78 5.73
CA GLN A 176 -1.54 3.11 6.03
C GLN A 176 -0.74 3.12 7.34
N ARG A 177 -1.21 2.42 8.39
CA ARG A 177 -0.52 2.30 9.68
C ARG A 177 0.82 1.57 9.53
N LEU A 178 0.83 0.42 8.86
CA LEU A 178 2.04 -0.36 8.62
C LEU A 178 3.05 0.39 7.74
N ARG A 179 2.59 1.04 6.66
CA ARG A 179 3.45 1.86 5.81
C ARG A 179 4.10 3.00 6.58
N THR A 180 3.33 3.69 7.42
CA THR A 180 3.83 4.78 8.27
C THR A 180 4.89 4.28 9.24
N MET A 181 4.61 3.16 9.91
CA MET A 181 5.55 2.51 10.83
C MET A 181 6.86 2.10 10.14
N LEU A 182 6.78 1.41 9.00
CA LEU A 182 7.96 1.05 8.22
C LEU A 182 8.75 2.27 7.75
N GLN A 183 8.06 3.34 7.33
CA GLN A 183 8.72 4.57 6.92
C GLN A 183 9.48 5.24 8.07
N GLN A 184 8.98 5.14 9.30
CA GLN A 184 9.57 5.79 10.47
C GLN A 184 10.69 4.98 11.10
N ASP A 185 10.48 3.67 11.24
CA ASP A 185 11.26 2.84 12.16
C ASP A 185 12.09 1.74 11.48
N ALA A 186 11.84 1.45 10.20
CA ALA A 186 12.58 0.40 9.52
C ALA A 186 14.02 0.82 9.16
N LEU A 187 14.90 -0.18 9.12
CA LEU A 187 16.23 -0.09 8.52
C LEU A 187 16.17 -0.60 7.07
N LEU A 188 16.74 0.17 6.15
CA LEU A 188 17.13 -0.32 4.83
C LEU A 188 18.40 -1.16 4.99
N ARG A 189 18.33 -2.44 4.64
CA ARG A 189 19.46 -3.36 4.65
C ARG A 189 19.86 -3.71 3.22
N ALA A 190 21.11 -3.51 2.88
CA ALA A 190 21.72 -3.98 1.64
C ALA A 190 22.70 -5.13 1.94
N ARG A 191 22.57 -6.22 1.21
CA ARG A 191 23.45 -7.40 1.35
C ARG A 191 23.91 -7.89 -0.02
N VAL A 192 25.18 -8.29 -0.12
CA VAL A 192 25.69 -8.94 -1.33
C VAL A 192 25.04 -10.30 -1.56
N ILE A 193 24.77 -10.62 -2.82
CA ILE A 193 24.33 -11.95 -3.20
C ILE A 193 25.54 -12.89 -3.14
N THR A 194 25.38 -14.03 -2.46
CA THR A 194 26.45 -15.02 -2.32
C THR A 194 27.02 -15.43 -3.68
N GLY A 195 28.35 -15.35 -3.83
CA GLY A 195 29.05 -15.67 -5.07
C GLY A 195 29.14 -14.51 -6.07
N LYS A 196 28.68 -13.31 -5.70
CA LYS A 196 28.75 -12.08 -6.51
C LYS A 196 29.69 -11.02 -5.95
N GLU A 197 30.53 -11.37 -4.98
CA GLU A 197 31.40 -10.45 -4.25
C GLU A 197 32.49 -9.84 -5.15
N GLN A 198 33.07 -10.64 -6.06
CA GLN A 198 34.10 -10.15 -6.98
C GLN A 198 33.49 -9.31 -8.11
N ASP A 199 32.45 -9.82 -8.78
CA ASP A 199 31.77 -9.12 -9.87
C ASP A 199 31.10 -7.81 -9.39
N GLY A 200 30.63 -7.81 -8.15
CA GLY A 200 29.94 -6.70 -7.50
C GLY A 200 30.86 -5.72 -6.79
N ALA A 201 32.19 -5.81 -6.94
CA ALA A 201 33.16 -5.04 -6.15
C ALA A 201 32.94 -3.51 -6.16
N LYS A 202 32.35 -2.96 -7.24
CA LYS A 202 31.95 -1.54 -7.32
C LYS A 202 30.86 -1.13 -6.32
N PHE A 203 30.19 -2.09 -5.70
CA PHE A 203 29.17 -1.92 -4.67
C PHE A 203 29.64 -2.43 -3.30
N SER A 204 30.94 -2.64 -3.10
CA SER A 204 31.52 -3.19 -1.85
C SER A 204 31.06 -2.46 -0.60
N ASP A 205 30.88 -1.14 -0.70
CA ASP A 205 30.39 -0.27 0.39
C ASP A 205 29.00 -0.68 0.90
N TYR A 206 28.26 -1.46 0.13
CA TYR A 206 26.89 -1.89 0.41
C TYR A 206 26.74 -3.40 0.61
N PHE A 207 27.84 -4.17 0.68
CA PHE A 207 27.78 -5.62 0.86
C PHE A 207 27.21 -6.03 2.22
N GLU A 208 27.39 -5.19 3.23
CA GLU A 208 26.82 -5.33 4.56
C GLU A 208 26.49 -3.94 5.11
N HIS A 209 25.46 -3.31 4.57
CA HIS A 209 25.09 -1.94 4.93
C HIS A 209 23.67 -1.86 5.49
N ASP A 210 23.54 -1.18 6.63
CA ASP A 210 22.28 -0.91 7.31
C ASP A 210 22.16 0.59 7.57
N GLU A 211 21.01 1.17 7.25
CA GLU A 211 20.73 2.56 7.61
C GLU A 211 19.23 2.83 7.84
N PRO A 212 18.86 3.84 8.63
CA PRO A 212 17.46 4.20 8.83
C PRO A 212 16.76 4.58 7.52
N PHE A 213 15.68 3.88 7.18
CA PHE A 213 14.96 4.05 5.90
C PHE A 213 14.46 5.49 5.70
N LYS A 214 13.99 6.14 6.78
CA LYS A 214 13.53 7.54 6.77
C LYS A 214 14.57 8.54 6.28
N ARG A 215 15.87 8.24 6.40
CA ARG A 215 16.97 9.20 6.21
C ARG A 215 17.95 8.79 5.11
N VAL A 216 17.58 7.84 4.27
CA VAL A 216 18.43 7.36 3.16
C VAL A 216 18.66 8.51 2.16
N PRO A 217 19.91 8.97 1.95
CA PRO A 217 20.25 9.97 0.95
C PRO A 217 20.04 9.43 -0.48
N SER A 218 19.60 10.30 -1.40
CA SER A 218 19.26 9.90 -2.77
C SER A 218 20.39 9.18 -3.51
N HIS A 219 21.64 9.61 -3.34
CA HIS A 219 22.79 8.99 -4.02
C HIS A 219 23.03 7.54 -3.54
N ARG A 220 22.83 7.24 -2.24
CA ARG A 220 22.98 5.88 -1.70
C ARG A 220 21.81 4.99 -2.10
N ALA A 221 20.59 5.50 -2.03
CA ALA A 221 19.41 4.78 -2.52
C ALA A 221 19.60 4.35 -3.99
N LEU A 222 20.04 5.27 -4.85
CA LEU A 222 20.30 4.99 -6.26
C LEU A 222 21.42 3.95 -6.46
N ALA A 223 22.49 4.01 -5.68
CA ALA A 223 23.58 3.02 -5.75
C ALA A 223 23.11 1.62 -5.34
N ILE A 224 22.36 1.51 -4.24
CA ILE A 224 21.78 0.25 -3.76
C ILE A 224 20.79 -0.32 -4.79
N PHE A 225 19.88 0.50 -5.33
CA PHE A 225 18.93 0.06 -6.35
C PHE A 225 19.62 -0.35 -7.65
N ARG A 226 20.71 0.33 -8.03
CA ARG A 226 21.53 -0.07 -9.17
C ARG A 226 22.17 -1.44 -8.93
N GLY A 227 22.81 -1.64 -7.77
CA GLY A 227 23.41 -2.93 -7.41
C GLY A 227 22.40 -4.07 -7.35
N ARG A 228 21.18 -3.78 -6.88
CA ARG A 228 20.06 -4.73 -6.90
C ARG A 228 19.60 -5.07 -8.33
N ASN A 229 19.38 -4.05 -9.16
CA ASN A 229 18.90 -4.24 -10.54
C ASN A 229 19.93 -4.97 -11.41
N GLU A 230 21.22 -4.78 -11.14
CA GLU A 230 22.30 -5.49 -11.82
C GLU A 230 22.57 -6.89 -11.21
N GLY A 231 21.86 -7.28 -10.15
CA GLY A 231 21.94 -8.64 -9.58
C GLY A 231 23.13 -8.90 -8.67
N PHE A 232 23.69 -7.87 -8.03
CA PHE A 232 24.80 -8.00 -7.08
C PHE A 232 24.36 -7.84 -5.62
N LEU A 233 23.32 -7.04 -5.38
CA LEU A 233 22.80 -6.77 -4.04
C LEU A 233 21.36 -7.26 -3.89
N THR A 234 20.98 -7.54 -2.65
CA THR A 234 19.60 -7.57 -2.18
C THR A 234 19.35 -6.33 -1.34
N ALA A 235 18.12 -5.83 -1.37
CA ALA A 235 17.68 -4.72 -0.53
C ALA A 235 16.38 -5.11 0.17
N SER A 236 16.34 -4.98 1.49
CA SER A 236 15.17 -5.29 2.31
C SER A 236 14.92 -4.20 3.34
N LEU A 237 13.67 -4.11 3.81
CA LEU A 237 13.34 -3.36 5.03
C LEU A 237 13.25 -4.34 6.18
N SER A 238 13.80 -3.95 7.32
CA SER A 238 13.74 -4.74 8.56
C SER A 238 13.35 -3.84 9.71
N LEU A 239 12.56 -4.36 10.63
CA LEU A 239 12.08 -3.62 11.79
C LEU A 239 12.36 -4.44 13.04
N GLY A 240 13.23 -3.92 13.91
CA GLY A 240 13.76 -4.66 15.05
C GLY A 240 14.73 -5.78 14.69
N ASP A 241 15.13 -6.54 15.70
CA ASP A 241 15.93 -7.75 15.54
C ASP A 241 14.98 -8.94 15.34
N ASN A 242 15.16 -9.70 14.25
CA ASN A 242 14.43 -10.94 13.97
C ASN A 242 14.87 -12.05 14.94
N THR A 243 14.59 -11.86 16.23
CA THR A 243 14.89 -12.86 17.26
C THR A 243 13.90 -14.02 17.13
N PRO A 244 14.39 -15.27 16.97
CA PRO A 244 13.52 -16.44 16.85
C PRO A 244 12.56 -16.54 18.05
N GLY A 245 11.25 -16.63 17.76
CA GLY A 245 10.21 -16.75 18.78
C GLY A 245 9.61 -15.43 19.29
N SER A 246 10.14 -14.27 18.86
CA SER A 246 9.45 -12.99 19.05
C SER A 246 8.44 -12.74 17.93
N MET A 247 7.30 -12.14 18.25
CA MET A 247 6.36 -11.68 17.23
C MET A 247 6.94 -10.45 16.53
N HIS A 248 6.87 -10.41 15.20
CA HIS A 248 7.30 -9.23 14.46
C HIS A 248 6.40 -8.04 14.84
N PRO A 249 6.92 -6.81 15.01
CA PRO A 249 6.09 -5.69 15.45
C PRO A 249 4.93 -5.36 14.49
N CYS A 250 5.05 -5.67 13.20
CA CYS A 250 3.91 -5.59 12.28
C CYS A 250 2.81 -6.60 12.61
N GLU A 251 3.13 -7.82 13.04
CA GLU A 251 2.13 -8.81 13.48
C GLU A 251 1.33 -8.28 14.67
N VAL A 252 1.99 -7.59 15.61
CA VAL A 252 1.32 -6.94 16.74
C VAL A 252 0.34 -5.87 16.25
N VAL A 253 0.74 -5.03 15.30
CA VAL A 253 -0.13 -4.01 14.71
C VAL A 253 -1.33 -4.61 13.98
N ILE A 254 -1.14 -5.70 13.24
CA ILE A 254 -2.22 -6.42 12.55
C ILE A 254 -3.20 -7.00 13.59
N ALA A 255 -2.69 -7.69 14.60
CA ALA A 255 -3.52 -8.28 15.66
C ALA A 255 -4.31 -7.20 16.43
N GLU A 256 -3.67 -6.08 16.80
CA GLU A 256 -4.34 -4.95 17.44
C GLU A 256 -5.44 -4.35 16.57
N HIS A 257 -5.17 -4.17 15.27
CA HIS A 257 -6.11 -3.57 14.34
C HIS A 257 -7.41 -4.38 14.23
N PHE A 258 -7.29 -5.71 14.19
CA PHE A 258 -8.44 -6.63 14.16
C PHE A 258 -8.88 -7.13 15.54
N ALA A 259 -8.38 -6.53 16.63
CA ALA A 259 -8.69 -6.91 18.00
C ALA A 259 -8.45 -8.40 18.34
N ILE A 260 -7.51 -9.05 17.65
CA ILE A 260 -7.10 -10.43 17.90
C ILE A 260 -6.18 -10.45 19.12
N LYS A 261 -6.62 -11.12 20.19
CA LYS A 261 -5.88 -11.27 21.45
C LYS A 261 -5.71 -12.74 21.75
N ASN A 262 -4.50 -13.15 22.10
CA ASN A 262 -4.26 -14.52 22.56
C ASN A 262 -4.64 -14.63 24.05
N GLN A 263 -5.79 -15.23 24.32
CA GLN A 263 -6.35 -15.50 25.65
C GLN A 263 -6.42 -17.01 25.93
N ASN A 264 -5.69 -17.82 25.15
CA ASN A 264 -5.75 -19.29 25.16
C ASN A 264 -7.15 -19.86 24.85
N ARG A 265 -7.93 -19.18 24.01
CA ARG A 265 -9.18 -19.72 23.46
C ARG A 265 -8.87 -20.67 22.29
N PRO A 266 -9.77 -21.61 21.94
CA PRO A 266 -9.51 -22.63 20.93
C PRO A 266 -9.03 -22.08 19.57
N ALA A 267 -9.61 -20.99 19.06
CA ALA A 267 -9.19 -20.43 17.77
C ALA A 267 -7.98 -19.48 17.86
N ASP A 268 -7.52 -19.07 19.05
CA ASP A 268 -6.50 -18.01 19.19
C ASP A 268 -5.18 -18.39 18.52
N THR A 269 -4.79 -19.67 18.56
CA THR A 269 -3.56 -20.15 17.91
C THR A 269 -3.67 -20.11 16.39
N TRP A 270 -4.84 -20.47 15.85
CA TRP A 270 -5.11 -20.39 14.41
C TRP A 270 -5.18 -18.93 13.93
N LEU A 271 -5.82 -18.04 14.69
CA LEU A 271 -5.85 -16.60 14.39
C LEU A 271 -4.46 -15.96 14.46
N ALA A 272 -3.62 -16.35 15.42
CA ALA A 272 -2.23 -15.90 15.47
C ALA A 272 -1.43 -16.37 14.24
N GLU A 273 -1.71 -17.59 13.75
CA GLU A 273 -1.15 -18.05 12.48
C GLU A 273 -1.64 -17.19 11.31
N VAL A 274 -2.94 -16.90 11.21
CA VAL A 274 -3.48 -16.02 10.15
C VAL A 274 -2.76 -14.67 10.15
N VAL A 275 -2.58 -14.05 11.32
CA VAL A 275 -1.86 -12.78 11.47
C VAL A 275 -0.42 -12.88 10.97
N ARG A 276 0.31 -13.93 11.34
CA ARG A 276 1.71 -14.12 10.92
C ARG A 276 1.86 -14.33 9.41
N TRP A 277 0.86 -14.92 8.77
CA TRP A 277 0.88 -15.16 7.32
C TRP A 277 0.42 -13.95 6.50
N THR A 278 -0.20 -12.95 7.13
CA THR A 278 -0.65 -11.70 6.50
C THR A 278 0.50 -10.71 6.36
#